data_AF-A0A4V1ADI6-F1
#
_entry.id   AF-A0A4V1ADI6-F1
#
_cell.length_a   1.000
_cell.length_b   1.000
_cell.length_c   1.000
_cell.angle_alpha   90.00
_cell.angle_beta   90.00
_cell.angle_gamma   90.00
#
_symmetry.space_group_name_H-M   'P 1'
#
loop_
_entity.id
_entity.type
_entity.pdbx_description
1 polymer ?
#
loop_
_entity_poly.entity_id
_entity_poly.type
_entity_poly.pdbx_seq_one_letter_code
_entity_poly.pdbx_strand_id
1 'polypeptide(L)'
;MRLFSAPEEAPSSSDTLFITGPAEALVTSKPLLSLENCESSSRIRAFLRLSRIATDDTIRQHLNETGPSQCDQYFEQTILPQWRARSEAIQFCSKYAKSLRAEAQLKETTLHEDYDLRIDPYAAKNARDYLDDQYARCVSVENWVANETNVESIIREQTASVLSDKCYYKDWLLAFKTAAREPSFTSDL
;
A
#
# COMPACT_ATOMS: atom_id res chain seq x y z
N MET A 1 80.20 -36.28 16.62
CA MET A 1 80.38 -36.09 18.07
C MET A 1 80.72 -34.63 18.31
N ARG A 2 80.02 -33.99 19.27
CA ARG A 2 79.98 -32.56 19.65
C ARG A 2 78.83 -31.74 19.07
N LEU A 3 77.86 -31.58 19.98
CA LEU A 3 76.72 -30.66 20.06
C LEU A 3 77.17 -29.20 20.03
N PHE A 4 76.28 -28.26 19.67
CA PHE A 4 75.95 -27.08 20.48
C PHE A 4 74.72 -26.33 19.90
N SER A 5 73.97 -25.71 20.81
CA SER A 5 72.56 -25.28 20.78
C SER A 5 72.14 -24.08 19.90
N ALA A 6 70.82 -23.96 19.69
CA ALA A 6 70.01 -22.79 19.29
C ALA A 6 70.05 -21.63 20.34
N PRO A 7 69.37 -20.44 20.22
CA PRO A 7 68.16 -20.09 19.43
C PRO A 7 68.07 -18.61 18.91
N GLU A 8 66.83 -18.12 18.70
CA GLU A 8 66.34 -16.76 18.31
C GLU A 8 66.40 -16.44 16.79
N GLU A 9 65.39 -15.88 16.11
CA GLU A 9 64.24 -15.06 16.51
C GLU A 9 63.24 -14.99 15.31
N ALA A 10 61.94 -14.84 15.59
CA ALA A 10 60.87 -14.76 14.58
C ALA A 10 60.56 -13.30 14.16
N PRO A 11 60.01 -13.09 12.95
CA PRO A 11 58.93 -12.12 12.78
C PRO A 11 57.72 -12.78 12.10
N SER A 12 56.52 -12.76 12.69
CA SER A 12 55.60 -11.61 12.77
C SER A 12 55.19 -11.09 11.39
N SER A 13 54.09 -11.59 10.84
CA SER A 13 52.94 -10.78 10.40
C SER A 13 51.97 -11.63 9.59
N SER A 14 50.91 -12.03 10.27
CA SER A 14 49.62 -12.41 9.70
C SER A 14 48.93 -11.16 9.17
N ASP A 15 48.58 -11.15 7.88
CA ASP A 15 47.50 -10.32 7.34
C ASP A 15 46.84 -11.06 6.16
N THR A 16 46.08 -12.09 6.51
CA THR A 16 45.12 -12.70 5.58
C THR A 16 43.93 -11.76 5.51
N LEU A 17 43.91 -10.91 4.46
CA LEU A 17 42.73 -10.14 4.07
C LEU A 17 41.57 -11.08 3.77
N PHE A 18 40.71 -11.29 4.76
CA PHE A 18 39.37 -11.81 4.56
C PHE A 18 38.60 -10.77 3.74
N ILE A 19 38.32 -11.10 2.48
CA ILE A 19 37.32 -10.42 1.68
C ILE A 19 35.96 -10.74 2.34
N THR A 20 35.54 -9.89 3.26
CA THR A 20 34.14 -9.78 3.66
C THR A 20 33.39 -9.21 2.46
N GLY A 21 32.71 -10.10 1.72
CA GLY A 21 31.69 -9.68 0.77
C GLY A 21 30.69 -8.77 1.48
N PRO A 22 30.20 -7.71 0.83
CA PRO A 22 29.22 -6.84 1.45
C PRO A 22 27.99 -7.69 1.74
N ALA A 23 27.62 -7.74 3.02
CA ALA A 23 26.33 -8.20 3.46
C ALA A 23 25.28 -7.59 2.55
N GLU A 24 24.46 -8.43 1.92
CA GLU A 24 23.24 -8.02 1.26
C GLU A 24 22.54 -7.07 2.22
N ALA A 25 22.50 -5.79 1.83
CA ALA A 25 21.71 -4.81 2.52
C ALA A 25 20.28 -5.36 2.53
N LEU A 26 19.82 -5.79 3.70
CA LEU A 26 18.43 -6.09 3.94
C LEU A 26 17.67 -4.81 3.60
N VAL A 27 17.20 -4.70 2.36
CA VAL A 27 16.30 -3.64 1.93
C VAL A 27 15.04 -3.88 2.74
N THR A 28 14.93 -3.23 3.89
CA THR A 28 13.72 -3.18 4.70
C THR A 28 12.71 -2.33 3.92
N SER A 29 12.16 -2.92 2.86
CA SER A 29 11.09 -2.32 2.09
C SER A 29 9.91 -2.14 3.04
N LYS A 30 9.65 -0.89 3.44
CA LYS A 30 8.51 -0.57 4.30
C LYS A 30 7.23 -1.13 3.68
N PRO A 31 6.37 -1.82 4.44
CA PRO A 31 5.14 -2.41 3.92
C PRO A 31 4.31 -1.36 3.20
N LEU A 32 3.71 -1.73 2.07
CA LEU A 32 2.87 -0.83 1.27
C LEU A 32 1.62 -0.40 2.07
N LEU A 33 0.99 -1.34 2.76
CA LEU A 33 -0.16 -1.10 3.61
C LEU A 33 0.30 -0.70 5.01
N SER A 34 0.31 0.61 5.28
CA SER A 34 0.55 1.16 6.61
C SER A 34 -0.21 2.47 6.78
N LEU A 35 -0.52 2.84 8.02
CA LEU A 35 -1.30 4.05 8.32
C LEU A 35 -0.61 5.31 7.78
N GLU A 36 0.72 5.38 7.93
CA GLU A 36 1.54 6.48 7.41
C GLU A 36 1.46 6.61 5.88
N ASN A 37 1.35 5.49 5.16
CA ASN A 37 1.19 5.52 3.71
C ASN A 37 -0.22 5.96 3.29
N CYS A 38 -1.24 5.78 4.14
CA CYS A 38 -2.57 6.34 3.91
C CYS A 38 -2.60 7.86 4.15
N GLU A 39 -1.86 8.36 5.13
CA GLU A 39 -1.77 9.80 5.40
C GLU A 39 -1.00 10.54 4.30
N SER A 40 0.18 10.02 3.93
CA SER A 40 1.00 10.63 2.87
C SER A 40 0.42 10.39 1.47
N SER A 41 -0.35 9.32 1.27
CA SER A 41 -0.95 8.84 0.01
C SER A 41 0.03 8.47 -1.12
N SER A 42 1.28 8.95 -1.09
CA SER A 42 2.22 8.93 -2.22
C SER A 42 2.57 7.52 -2.68
N ARG A 43 2.94 6.63 -1.75
CA ARG A 43 3.31 5.25 -2.08
C ARG A 43 2.12 4.44 -2.60
N ILE A 44 0.94 4.63 -2.01
CA ILE A 44 -0.28 3.94 -2.43
C ILE A 44 -0.71 4.43 -3.82
N ARG A 45 -0.73 5.74 -4.06
CA ARG A 45 -1.03 6.31 -5.39
C ARG A 45 -0.02 5.87 -6.45
N ALA A 46 1.27 5.77 -6.11
CA ALA A 46 2.28 5.22 -7.01
C ALA A 46 2.00 3.76 -7.36
N PHE A 47 1.65 2.94 -6.37
CA PHE A 47 1.22 1.56 -6.59
C PHE A 47 -0.02 1.47 -7.50
N LEU A 48 -1.08 2.25 -7.20
CA LEU A 48 -2.30 2.27 -8.00
C LEU A 48 -2.01 2.65 -9.45
N ARG A 49 -1.20 3.69 -9.68
CA ARG A 49 -0.77 4.12 -11.01
C ARG A 49 -0.04 3.02 -11.77
N LEU A 50 0.95 2.39 -11.14
CA LEU A 50 1.75 1.33 -11.79
C LEU A 50 0.90 0.09 -12.10
N SER A 51 0.00 -0.29 -11.18
CA SER A 51 -0.92 -1.41 -11.40
C SER A 51 -1.88 -1.16 -12.57
N ARG A 52 -2.42 0.07 -12.71
CA ARG A 52 -3.27 0.46 -13.85
C ARG A 52 -2.51 0.42 -15.17
N ILE A 53 -1.29 0.95 -15.21
CA ILE A 53 -0.42 0.88 -16.40
C ILE A 53 -0.16 -0.58 -16.81
N ALA A 54 0.11 -1.45 -15.85
CA ALA A 54 0.44 -2.85 -16.11
C ALA A 54 -0.75 -3.68 -16.62
N THR A 55 -1.99 -3.27 -16.36
CA THR A 55 -3.19 -4.08 -16.65
C THR A 55 -4.23 -3.40 -17.51
N ASP A 56 -4.70 -2.22 -17.11
CA ASP A 56 -5.83 -1.55 -17.73
C ASP A 56 -5.39 -0.70 -18.94
N ASP A 57 -4.25 -0.01 -18.89
CA ASP A 57 -3.81 0.85 -20.00
C ASP A 57 -3.38 0.03 -21.24
N THR A 58 -2.83 -1.16 -21.00
CA THR A 58 -2.33 -2.08 -22.04
C THR A 58 -3.37 -3.12 -22.47
N ILE A 59 -4.57 -3.08 -21.90
CA ILE A 59 -5.61 -4.11 -22.09
C ILE A 59 -5.92 -4.40 -23.56
N ARG A 60 -6.08 -3.34 -24.36
CA ARG A 60 -6.42 -3.46 -25.79
C ARG A 60 -5.30 -4.13 -26.58
N GLN A 61 -4.05 -3.80 -26.27
CA GLN A 61 -2.89 -4.39 -26.92
C GLN A 61 -2.81 -5.87 -26.58
N HIS A 62 -2.87 -6.21 -25.29
CA HIS A 62 -2.77 -7.59 -24.83
C HIS A 62 -3.85 -8.48 -25.44
N LEU A 63 -5.12 -8.03 -25.44
CA LEU A 63 -6.24 -8.80 -25.98
C LEU A 63 -6.15 -9.04 -27.50
N ASN A 64 -5.53 -8.11 -28.25
CA ASN A 64 -5.28 -8.34 -29.67
C ASN A 64 -4.25 -9.46 -29.90
N GLU A 65 -3.36 -9.73 -28.94
CA GLU A 65 -2.33 -10.78 -29.01
C GLU A 65 -2.83 -12.15 -28.52
N THR A 66 -3.65 -12.19 -27.45
CA THR A 66 -4.10 -13.46 -26.83
C THR A 66 -5.26 -14.15 -27.57
N GLY A 67 -6.09 -13.40 -28.29
CA GLY A 67 -7.29 -13.91 -28.95
C GLY A 67 -8.45 -14.21 -27.99
N PRO A 68 -9.67 -14.42 -28.52
CA PRO A 68 -10.91 -14.43 -27.71
C PRO A 68 -11.08 -15.65 -26.79
N SER A 69 -10.42 -16.78 -27.07
CA SER A 69 -10.53 -18.01 -26.27
C SER A 69 -9.73 -17.97 -24.96
N GLN A 70 -8.75 -17.07 -24.84
CA GLN A 70 -7.86 -16.96 -23.67
C GLN A 70 -8.26 -15.82 -22.73
N CYS A 71 -9.38 -15.14 -23.00
CA CYS A 71 -9.84 -14.00 -22.21
C CYS A 71 -10.11 -14.35 -20.74
N ASP A 72 -10.74 -15.50 -20.46
CA ASP A 72 -11.04 -15.91 -19.09
C ASP A 72 -9.78 -16.17 -18.29
N GLN A 73 -8.83 -16.91 -18.88
CA GLN A 73 -7.54 -17.19 -18.27
C GLN A 73 -6.77 -15.90 -17.97
N TYR A 74 -6.73 -14.97 -18.93
CA TYR A 74 -6.07 -13.69 -18.75
C TYR A 74 -6.73 -12.83 -17.66
N PHE A 75 -8.07 -12.80 -17.62
CA PHE A 75 -8.80 -12.10 -16.57
C PHE A 75 -8.48 -12.68 -15.19
N GLU A 76 -8.55 -13.99 -15.03
CA GLU A 76 -8.32 -14.67 -13.75
C GLU A 76 -6.87 -14.56 -13.27
N GLN A 77 -5.90 -14.71 -14.17
CA GLN A 77 -4.48 -14.76 -13.82
C GLN A 77 -3.82 -13.39 -13.71
N THR A 78 -4.30 -12.38 -14.46
CA THR A 78 -3.64 -11.07 -14.55
C THR A 78 -4.48 -9.94 -14.00
N ILE A 79 -5.71 -9.76 -14.50
CA ILE A 79 -6.55 -8.61 -14.14
C ILE A 79 -7.07 -8.74 -12.71
N LEU A 80 -7.63 -9.90 -12.38
CA LEU A 80 -8.28 -10.17 -11.10
C LEU A 80 -7.36 -9.94 -9.88
N PRO A 81 -6.13 -10.49 -9.81
CA PRO A 81 -5.24 -10.25 -8.68
C PRO A 81 -4.85 -8.77 -8.56
N GLN A 82 -4.65 -8.07 -9.68
CA GLN A 82 -4.29 -6.66 -9.68
C GLN A 82 -5.46 -5.79 -9.19
N TRP A 83 -6.68 -6.03 -9.69
CA TRP A 83 -7.88 -5.34 -9.22
C TRP A 83 -8.16 -5.60 -7.74
N ARG A 84 -7.91 -6.82 -7.25
CA ARG A 84 -8.02 -7.17 -5.84
C ARG A 84 -7.00 -6.41 -5.00
N ALA A 85 -5.72 -6.41 -5.37
CA ALA A 85 -4.68 -5.69 -4.64
C ALA A 85 -4.93 -4.17 -4.60
N ARG A 86 -5.40 -3.56 -5.69
CA ARG A 86 -5.85 -2.16 -5.70
C ARG A 86 -7.04 -1.92 -4.77
N SER A 87 -8.01 -2.83 -4.78
CA SER A 87 -9.19 -2.73 -3.92
C SER A 87 -8.84 -2.83 -2.44
N GLU A 88 -7.91 -3.72 -2.09
CA GLU A 88 -7.45 -3.92 -0.73
C GLU A 88 -6.74 -2.67 -0.20
N ALA A 89 -5.86 -2.08 -1.01
CA ALA A 89 -5.15 -0.84 -0.63
C ALA A 89 -6.13 0.32 -0.35
N ILE A 90 -7.13 0.52 -1.21
CA ILE A 90 -8.14 1.57 -1.03
C ILE A 90 -9.04 1.27 0.17
N GLN A 91 -9.48 0.02 0.35
CA GLN A 91 -10.31 -0.39 1.48
C GLN A 91 -9.58 -0.25 2.81
N PHE A 92 -8.29 -0.59 2.86
CA PHE A 92 -7.45 -0.41 4.04
C PHE A 92 -7.45 1.06 4.49
N CYS A 93 -7.19 1.99 3.57
CA CYS A 93 -7.21 3.42 3.91
C CYS A 93 -8.62 3.96 4.18
N SER A 94 -9.66 3.40 3.56
CA SER A 94 -11.06 3.73 3.91
C SER A 94 -11.41 3.34 5.34
N LYS A 95 -10.98 2.16 5.80
CA LYS A 95 -11.18 1.73 7.20
C LYS A 95 -10.41 2.62 8.16
N TYR A 96 -9.17 2.98 7.81
CA TYR A 96 -8.37 3.91 8.61
C TYR A 96 -8.97 5.32 8.68
N ALA A 97 -9.50 5.85 7.57
CA ALA A 97 -10.18 7.14 7.57
C ALA A 97 -11.37 7.15 8.54
N LYS A 98 -12.14 6.05 8.60
CA LYS A 98 -13.23 5.88 9.56
C LYS A 98 -12.75 5.81 11.01
N SER A 99 -11.62 5.16 11.29
CA SER A 99 -11.06 5.14 12.65
C SER A 99 -10.58 6.52 13.08
N LEU A 100 -9.89 7.26 12.20
CA LEU A 100 -9.50 8.65 12.45
C LEU A 100 -10.72 9.54 12.77
N ARG A 101 -11.82 9.34 12.04
CA ARG A 101 -13.05 10.09 12.29
C ARG A 101 -13.63 9.78 13.68
N ALA A 102 -13.67 8.51 14.06
CA ALA A 102 -14.16 8.10 15.37
C ALA A 102 -13.28 8.67 16.50
N GLU A 103 -11.96 8.71 16.31
CA GLU A 103 -11.02 9.32 17.26
C GLU A 103 -11.24 10.84 17.41
N ALA A 104 -11.47 11.55 16.30
CA ALA A 104 -11.76 12.99 16.32
C ALA A 104 -13.09 13.28 17.06
N GLN A 105 -14.13 12.48 16.81
CA GLN A 105 -15.42 12.59 17.48
C GLN A 105 -15.33 12.33 18.98
N LEU A 106 -14.56 11.31 19.39
CA LEU A 106 -14.33 11.03 20.80
C LEU A 106 -13.65 12.23 21.48
N LYS A 107 -12.61 12.78 20.86
CA LYS A 107 -11.90 13.95 21.39
C LYS A 107 -12.81 15.16 21.53
N GLU A 108 -13.66 15.42 20.54
CA GLU A 108 -14.65 16.51 20.58
C GLU A 108 -15.54 16.40 21.81
N THR A 109 -16.05 15.20 22.13
CA THR A 109 -16.88 15.00 23.33
C THR A 109 -16.10 15.25 24.64
N THR A 110 -14.84 14.85 24.72
CA THR A 110 -14.01 15.01 25.93
C THR A 110 -13.46 16.42 26.13
N LEU A 111 -13.25 17.16 25.05
CA LEU A 111 -12.60 18.47 25.11
C LEU A 111 -13.47 19.52 25.81
N HIS A 112 -14.79 19.46 25.64
CA HIS A 112 -15.69 20.48 26.19
C HIS A 112 -15.92 20.44 27.71
N GLU A 113 -15.36 19.46 28.45
CA GLU A 113 -15.73 19.25 29.85
C GLU A 113 -15.03 20.16 30.88
N ASP A 114 -13.89 20.80 30.59
CA ASP A 114 -13.05 21.39 31.66
C ASP A 114 -12.23 22.63 31.26
N TYR A 115 -12.89 23.76 30.93
CA TYR A 115 -12.20 25.04 30.69
C TYR A 115 -12.49 26.08 31.77
N ASP A 116 -11.53 26.31 32.69
CA ASP A 116 -11.55 27.51 33.56
C ASP A 116 -10.93 28.71 32.81
N LEU A 117 -11.80 29.51 32.19
CA LEU A 117 -11.41 30.71 31.44
C LEU A 117 -10.73 31.79 32.29
N ARG A 118 -10.81 31.70 33.62
CA ARG A 118 -10.11 32.61 34.54
C ARG A 118 -8.62 32.26 34.66
N ILE A 119 -8.27 30.98 34.49
CA ILE A 119 -6.89 30.49 34.51
C ILE A 119 -6.26 30.63 33.13
N ASP A 120 -6.99 30.27 32.06
CA ASP A 120 -6.54 30.43 30.68
C ASP A 120 -7.65 31.02 29.78
N PRO A 121 -7.57 32.32 29.43
CA PRO A 121 -8.51 32.97 28.52
C PRO A 121 -8.57 32.38 27.11
N TYR A 122 -7.54 31.64 26.68
CA TYR A 122 -7.44 31.06 25.34
C TYR A 122 -7.80 29.57 25.28
N ALA A 123 -8.10 28.92 26.40
CA ALA A 123 -8.34 27.48 26.47
C ALA A 123 -9.37 26.99 25.44
N ALA A 124 -10.52 27.65 25.37
CA ALA A 124 -11.59 27.30 24.42
C ALA A 124 -11.23 27.54 22.95
N LYS A 125 -10.28 28.44 22.65
CA LYS A 125 -9.78 28.64 21.27
C LYS A 125 -8.79 27.54 20.91
N ASN A 126 -7.81 27.29 21.79
CA ASN A 126 -6.79 26.27 21.58
C ASN A 126 -7.42 24.87 21.39
N ALA A 127 -8.49 24.59 22.12
CA ALA A 127 -9.31 23.40 21.97
C ALA A 127 -9.93 23.23 20.58
N ARG A 128 -10.51 24.30 20.05
CA ARG A 128 -11.10 24.33 18.72
C ARG A 128 -10.04 24.15 17.65
N ASP A 129 -8.94 24.89 17.75
CA ASP A 129 -7.81 24.76 16.83
C ASP A 129 -7.28 23.30 16.80
N TYR A 130 -7.15 22.66 17.97
CA TYR A 130 -6.76 21.26 18.06
C TYR A 130 -7.75 20.30 17.37
N LEU A 131 -9.05 20.52 17.55
CA LEU A 131 -10.08 19.72 16.88
C LEU A 131 -10.06 19.91 15.37
N ASP A 132 -9.94 21.15 14.92
CA ASP A 132 -9.87 21.49 13.50
C ASP A 132 -8.68 20.77 12.84
N ASP A 133 -7.52 20.71 13.50
CA ASP A 133 -6.36 19.94 13.03
C ASP A 133 -6.63 18.43 12.93
N GLN A 134 -7.32 17.83 13.91
CA GLN A 134 -7.69 16.41 13.87
C GLN A 134 -8.64 16.11 12.70
N TYR A 135 -9.65 16.96 12.52
CA TYR A 135 -10.61 16.82 11.43
C TYR A 135 -9.97 17.06 10.07
N ALA A 136 -9.06 18.03 9.93
CA ALA A 136 -8.33 18.29 8.69
C ALA A 136 -7.54 17.06 8.23
N ARG A 137 -6.86 16.37 9.16
CA ARG A 137 -6.12 15.13 8.85
C ARG A 137 -7.06 14.01 8.38
N CYS A 138 -8.20 13.83 9.06
CA CYS A 138 -9.22 12.84 8.67
C CYS A 138 -9.80 13.14 7.27
N VAL A 139 -10.24 14.38 7.05
CA VAL A 139 -10.87 14.83 5.79
C VAL A 139 -9.90 14.72 4.61
N SER A 140 -8.62 15.00 4.81
CA SER A 140 -7.59 14.79 3.78
C SER A 140 -7.57 13.34 3.30
N VAL A 141 -7.57 12.37 4.22
CA VAL A 141 -7.58 10.94 3.89
C VAL A 141 -8.90 10.53 3.22
N GLU A 142 -10.04 10.94 3.77
CA GLU A 142 -11.37 10.66 3.21
C GLU A 142 -11.48 11.14 1.75
N ASN A 143 -11.05 12.37 1.48
CA ASN A 143 -11.14 12.98 0.16
C ASN A 143 -10.33 12.22 -0.89
N TRP A 144 -9.07 11.87 -0.60
CA TRP A 144 -8.28 11.16 -1.59
C TRP A 144 -8.76 9.72 -1.78
N VAL A 145 -9.19 9.03 -0.72
CA VAL A 145 -9.75 7.68 -0.81
C VAL A 145 -11.03 7.68 -1.64
N ALA A 146 -11.91 8.67 -1.46
CA ALA A 146 -13.12 8.83 -2.25
C ALA A 146 -12.81 9.05 -3.74
N ASN A 147 -11.81 9.87 -4.04
CA ASN A 147 -11.34 10.10 -5.41
C ASN A 147 -10.79 8.80 -6.03
N GLU A 148 -9.92 8.07 -5.35
CA GLU A 148 -9.39 6.81 -5.87
C GLU A 148 -10.49 5.75 -6.02
N THR A 149 -11.50 5.73 -5.15
CA THR A 149 -12.66 4.84 -5.28
C THR A 149 -13.44 5.14 -6.56
N ASN A 150 -13.68 6.42 -6.86
CA ASN A 150 -14.36 6.85 -8.08
C ASN A 150 -13.53 6.53 -9.33
N VAL A 151 -12.22 6.84 -9.30
CA VAL A 151 -11.30 6.50 -10.40
C VAL A 151 -11.31 4.99 -10.65
N GLU A 152 -11.23 4.16 -9.61
CA GLU A 152 -11.28 2.71 -9.80
C GLU A 152 -12.62 2.20 -10.33
N SER A 153 -13.76 2.81 -9.99
CA SER A 153 -15.03 2.43 -10.64
C SER A 153 -15.00 2.72 -12.14
N ILE A 154 -14.50 3.89 -12.54
CA ILE A 154 -14.40 4.28 -13.96
C ILE A 154 -13.45 3.34 -14.71
N ILE A 155 -12.26 3.08 -14.17
CA ILE A 155 -11.28 2.20 -14.81
C ILE A 155 -11.84 0.79 -14.96
N ARG A 156 -12.51 0.25 -13.93
CA ARG A 156 -13.12 -1.09 -14.01
C ARG A 156 -14.21 -1.17 -15.07
N GLU A 157 -15.07 -0.16 -15.17
CA GLU A 157 -16.12 -0.10 -16.19
C GLU A 157 -15.52 -0.03 -17.60
N GLN A 158 -14.49 0.79 -17.79
CA GLN A 158 -13.80 0.91 -19.08
C GLN A 158 -13.10 -0.40 -19.48
N THR A 159 -12.34 -1.01 -18.58
CA THR A 159 -11.68 -2.29 -18.84
C THR A 159 -12.70 -3.41 -19.08
N ALA A 160 -13.81 -3.44 -18.34
CA ALA A 160 -14.90 -4.38 -18.56
C ALA A 160 -15.57 -4.20 -19.93
N SER A 161 -15.77 -2.96 -20.38
CA SER A 161 -16.26 -2.64 -21.72
C SER A 161 -15.31 -3.14 -22.80
N VAL A 162 -14.00 -2.95 -22.62
CA VAL A 162 -13.01 -3.45 -23.60
C VAL A 162 -13.00 -4.97 -23.64
N LEU A 163 -13.10 -5.64 -22.48
CA LEU A 163 -13.21 -7.09 -22.42
C LEU A 163 -14.48 -7.57 -23.13
N SER A 164 -15.63 -6.92 -22.95
CA SER A 164 -16.85 -7.30 -23.68
C SER A 164 -16.77 -7.07 -25.18
N ASP A 165 -16.02 -6.05 -25.63
CA ASP A 165 -15.87 -5.71 -27.05
C ASP A 165 -14.95 -6.69 -27.80
N LYS A 166 -13.86 -7.11 -27.15
CA LYS A 166 -12.82 -7.96 -27.77
C LYS A 166 -13.04 -9.45 -27.53
N CYS A 167 -13.61 -9.79 -26.38
CA CYS A 167 -13.99 -11.14 -26.04
C CYS A 167 -15.47 -11.34 -26.37
N TYR A 168 -16.14 -12.21 -25.62
CA TYR A 168 -17.58 -12.40 -25.69
C TYR A 168 -18.29 -11.61 -24.60
N TYR A 169 -19.60 -11.42 -24.76
CA TYR A 169 -20.41 -10.73 -23.77
C TYR A 169 -20.46 -11.53 -22.45
N LYS A 170 -19.87 -10.97 -21.40
CA LYS A 170 -19.85 -11.49 -20.04
C LYS A 170 -19.85 -10.30 -19.08
N ASP A 171 -20.55 -10.43 -17.95
CA ASP A 171 -20.49 -9.41 -16.90
C ASP A 171 -19.21 -9.59 -16.07
N TRP A 172 -18.13 -8.97 -16.55
CA TRP A 172 -16.82 -8.98 -15.91
C TRP A 172 -16.83 -8.28 -14.54
N LEU A 173 -17.74 -7.31 -14.33
CA LEU A 173 -17.88 -6.62 -13.05
C LEU A 173 -18.53 -7.52 -12.01
N LEU A 174 -19.54 -8.29 -12.39
CA LEU A 174 -20.14 -9.31 -11.53
C LEU A 174 -19.14 -10.43 -11.24
N ALA A 175 -18.36 -10.87 -12.22
CA ALA A 175 -17.31 -11.86 -12.01
C ALA A 175 -16.29 -11.38 -10.96
N PHE A 176 -15.85 -10.13 -11.03
CA PHE A 176 -15.00 -9.52 -9.99
C PHE A 176 -15.68 -9.48 -8.63
N LYS A 177 -16.95 -9.02 -8.55
CA LYS A 177 -17.69 -8.94 -7.27
C LYS A 177 -17.87 -10.31 -6.61
N THR A 178 -18.11 -11.35 -7.41
CA THR A 178 -18.23 -12.73 -6.92
C THR A 178 -16.87 -13.23 -6.43
N ALA A 179 -15.81 -13.06 -7.23
CA ALA A 179 -14.46 -13.43 -6.83
C ALA A 179 -14.01 -12.70 -5.56
N ALA A 180 -14.32 -11.42 -5.41
CA ALA A 180 -13.97 -10.61 -4.24
C ALA A 180 -14.64 -11.10 -2.93
N ARG A 181 -15.74 -11.87 -3.02
CA ARG A 181 -16.40 -12.49 -1.86
C ARG A 181 -15.72 -13.78 -1.44
N GLU A 182 -14.95 -14.41 -2.32
CA GLU A 182 -14.25 -15.64 -1.98
C GLU A 182 -13.03 -15.33 -1.10
N PRO A 183 -12.93 -15.96 0.09
CA PRO A 183 -11.74 -15.91 0.91
C PRO A 183 -10.74 -16.92 0.34
N SER A 184 -10.11 -16.60 -0.79
CA SER A 184 -9.08 -17.46 -1.37
C SER A 184 -7.75 -16.70 -1.48
N PHE A 185 -6.72 -17.30 -0.85
CA PHE A 185 -5.31 -16.92 -0.82
C PHE A 185 -4.81 -16.03 0.35
N THR A 186 -5.03 -16.46 1.60
CA THR A 186 -4.23 -16.02 2.77
C THR A 186 -3.51 -17.19 3.45
N SER A 187 -2.97 -18.10 2.64
CA SER A 187 -2.13 -19.20 3.12
C SER A 187 -1.21 -19.61 1.99
N ASP A 188 -0.14 -18.85 1.79
CA ASP A 188 1.13 -19.27 1.17
C ASP A 188 1.99 -18.01 1.01
N LEU A 189 2.50 -17.50 2.14
CA LEU A 189 3.76 -16.78 2.33
C LEU A 189 3.95 -16.50 3.82
#